data_AF-A0A1V4HTG2-F1
#
_entry.id   AF-A0A1V4HTG2-F1
#
_cell.length_a   1.000
_cell.length_b   1.000
_cell.length_c   1.000
_cell.angle_alpha   90.00
_cell.angle_beta   90.00
_cell.angle_gamma   90.00
#
_symmetry.space_group_name_H-M   'P 1'
#
loop_
_entity.id
_entity.type
_entity.pdbx_description
1 polymer ?
#
loop_
_entity_poly.entity_id
_entity_poly.type
_entity_poly.pdbx_seq_one_letter_code
_entity_poly.pdbx_strand_id
1 'polypeptide(L)'
;MKPKIMLEEISYKPEGYPDGREYPIYVIDGAHKAPYTQGHIHCTGCGSGHHYRWNQNSRWVQIKCPKCETVSAWFEEYDDEDEES
;
A
#
# COMPACT_ATOMS: atom_id res chain seq x y z
N MET A 1 14.30 10.48 -16.18
CA MET A 1 14.64 9.86 -14.88
C MET A 1 13.54 8.88 -14.54
N LYS A 2 13.84 7.64 -14.12
CA LYS A 2 12.81 6.75 -13.56
C LYS A 2 12.45 7.27 -12.17
N PRO A 3 11.15 7.34 -11.80
CA PRO A 3 10.77 7.73 -10.45
C PRO A 3 11.40 6.77 -9.43
N LYS A 4 12.00 7.33 -8.38
CA LYS A 4 12.57 6.56 -7.27
C LYS A 4 11.47 6.38 -6.23
N ILE A 5 10.90 5.18 -6.16
CA ILE A 5 9.89 4.82 -5.15
C ILE A 5 10.62 4.53 -3.84
N MET A 6 10.27 5.26 -2.78
CA MET A 6 10.83 5.06 -1.45
C MET A 6 9.92 4.14 -0.64
N LEU A 7 10.50 3.09 -0.05
CA LEU A 7 9.82 2.18 0.86
C LEU A 7 10.42 2.30 2.26
N GLU A 8 9.57 2.46 3.26
CA GLU A 8 9.91 2.39 4.67
C GLU A 8 9.10 1.26 5.31
N GLU A 9 9.76 0.32 5.98
CA GLU A 9 9.08 -0.76 6.70
C GLU A 9 8.76 -0.32 8.14
N ILE A 10 7.49 -0.46 8.54
CA ILE A 10 7.04 -0.20 9.92
C ILE A 10 6.32 -1.44 10.47
N SER A 11 6.38 -1.64 11.78
CA SER A 11 5.48 -2.58 12.46
C SER A 11 4.13 -1.91 12.68
N TYR A 12 3.04 -2.54 12.24
CA TYR A 12 1.69 -2.05 12.44
C TYR A 12 0.88 -3.01 13.30
N LYS A 13 0.16 -2.43 14.27
CA LYS A 13 -0.82 -3.11 15.09
C LYS A 13 -2.20 -2.51 14.83
N PRO A 14 -3.18 -3.29 14.33
CA PRO A 14 -4.53 -2.78 14.13
C PRO A 14 -5.18 -2.44 15.48
N GLU A 15 -5.73 -1.24 15.60
CA GLU A 15 -6.54 -0.85 16.76
C GLU A 15 -7.85 -1.65 16.79
N GLY A 16 -8.32 -2.02 17.99
CA GLY A 16 -9.59 -2.72 18.17
C GLY A 16 -9.56 -4.24 17.97
N TYR A 17 -8.42 -4.83 17.59
CA TYR A 17 -8.26 -6.29 17.54
C TYR A 17 -7.59 -6.79 18.84
N PRO A 18 -8.31 -7.53 19.71
CA PRO A 18 -7.79 -7.97 21.01
C PRO A 18 -6.56 -8.87 20.89
N ASP A 19 -6.46 -9.64 19.81
CA ASP A 19 -5.32 -10.51 19.49
C ASP A 19 -4.33 -9.88 18.50
N GLY A 20 -4.47 -8.57 18.19
CA GLY A 20 -3.86 -7.89 17.06
C GLY A 20 -2.36 -8.15 16.95
N ARG A 21 -1.99 -9.18 16.18
CA ARG A 21 -0.61 -9.51 15.88
C ARG A 21 -0.04 -8.36 15.06
N GLU A 22 1.13 -7.91 15.48
CA GLU A 22 1.90 -6.96 14.71
C GLU A 22 2.31 -7.59 13.38
N TYR A 23 2.21 -6.81 12.31
CA TYR A 23 2.67 -7.21 10.99
C TYR A 23 3.40 -6.06 10.29
N PRO A 24 4.40 -6.36 9.43
CA PRO A 24 5.14 -5.35 8.72
C PRO A 24 4.28 -4.71 7.62
N ILE A 25 4.44 -3.40 7.44
CA ILE A 25 3.83 -2.62 6.37
C ILE A 25 4.91 -1.79 5.68
N TYR A 26 4.90 -1.76 4.36
CA TYR A 26 5.77 -0.92 3.55
C TYR A 26 5.07 0.40 3.20
N VAL A 27 5.50 1.48 3.85
CA VAL A 27 5.05 2.85 3.60
C VAL A 27 5.69 3.36 2.32
N ILE A 28 4.84 3.73 1.35
CA ILE A 28 5.25 4.25 0.05
C ILE A 28 5.32 5.77 0.13
N ASP A 29 6.46 6.33 -0.26
CA ASP A 29 6.71 7.77 -0.40
C ASP A 29 6.25 8.61 0.82
N GLY A 30 6.46 8.06 2.02
CA GLY A 30 6.21 8.75 3.29
C GLY A 30 4.73 8.90 3.68
N ALA A 31 3.85 8.01 3.22
CA ALA A 31 2.42 7.97 3.54
C ALA A 31 2.10 7.62 5.02
N HIS A 32 2.57 8.45 5.95
CA HIS A 32 2.39 8.27 7.40
C HIS A 32 1.13 8.95 7.95
N LYS A 33 0.64 9.97 7.25
CA LYS A 33 -0.47 10.82 7.70
C LYS A 33 -1.67 10.64 6.79
N ALA A 34 -2.87 10.64 7.37
CA ALA A 34 -4.10 10.59 6.61
C ALA A 34 -4.23 11.80 5.65
N PRO A 35 -4.87 11.66 4.48
CA PRO A 35 -5.51 10.43 3.99
C PRO A 35 -4.50 9.44 3.39
N TYR A 36 -4.58 8.18 3.82
CA TYR A 36 -3.82 7.07 3.25
C TYR A 36 -4.71 5.84 3.09
N THR A 37 -4.40 5.02 2.10
CA THR A 37 -4.94 3.66 1.98
C THR A 37 -3.90 2.67 2.49
N GLN A 38 -4.36 1.56 3.06
CA GLN A 38 -3.52 0.43 3.47
C GLN A 38 -4.13 -0.86 2.92
N GLY A 39 -3.31 -1.69 2.28
CA GLY A 39 -3.80 -2.91 1.64
C GLY A 39 -2.72 -3.97 1.42
N HIS A 40 -3.16 -5.21 1.22
CA HIS A 40 -2.29 -6.34 0.90
C HIS A 40 -2.21 -6.55 -0.61
N ILE A 41 -1.01 -6.48 -1.19
CA ILE A 41 -0.80 -6.51 -2.65
C ILE A 41 0.25 -7.57 -3.00
N HIS A 42 -0.05 -8.37 -4.02
CA HIS A 42 0.85 -9.39 -4.54
C HIS A 42 1.78 -8.79 -5.61
N CYS A 43 3.08 -9.09 -5.48
CA CYS A 43 4.06 -8.70 -6.49
C CYS A 43 3.86 -9.49 -7.80
N THR A 44 3.76 -8.78 -8.93
CA THR A 44 3.65 -9.40 -10.26
C THR A 44 4.92 -10.12 -10.73
N GLY A 45 6.08 -9.79 -10.15
CA GLY A 45 7.37 -10.40 -10.51
C GLY A 45 7.68 -11.70 -9.77
N CYS A 46 7.45 -11.74 -8.45
CA CYS A 46 7.79 -12.91 -7.62
C CYS A 46 6.60 -13.55 -6.87
N GLY A 47 5.39 -13.03 -7.04
CA GLY A 47 4.16 -13.54 -6.42
C GLY A 47 4.06 -13.32 -4.90
N SER A 48 5.07 -12.74 -4.24
CA SER A 48 5.05 -12.52 -2.80
C SER A 48 4.07 -11.39 -2.43
N GLY A 49 3.22 -11.64 -1.44
CA GLY A 49 2.26 -10.68 -0.90
C GLY A 49 2.85 -9.86 0.24
N HIS A 50 2.59 -8.56 0.23
CA HIS A 50 3.03 -7.64 1.28
C HIS A 50 1.93 -6.62 1.59
N HIS A 51 1.92 -6.11 2.82
CA HIS A 51 1.08 -4.98 3.19
C HIS A 51 1.78 -3.67 2.82
N TYR A 52 1.05 -2.78 2.18
CA TYR A 52 1.53 -1.47 1.76
C TYR A 52 0.64 -0.37 2.32
N ARG A 53 1.20 0.82 2.47
CA ARG A 53 0.48 2.05 2.78
C ARG A 53 0.89 3.15 1.81
N TRP A 54 -0.07 3.86 1.23
CA TRP A 54 0.19 4.89 0.23
C TRP A 54 -0.80 6.05 0.35
N ASN A 55 -0.41 7.23 -0.14
CA ASN A 55 -1.26 8.42 -0.13
C ASN A 55 -2.32 8.34 -1.25
N GLN A 56 -3.53 8.79 -0.96
CA GLN A 56 -4.66 8.84 -1.91
C GLN A 56 -4.58 10.02 -2.90
N ASN A 57 -3.37 10.33 -3.39
CA ASN A 57 -3.13 11.49 -4.25
C ASN A 57 -3.37 11.20 -5.74
N SER A 58 -3.57 9.93 -6.11
CA SER A 58 -3.69 9.45 -7.49
C SER A 58 -4.42 8.11 -7.50
N ARG A 59 -5.23 7.84 -8.53
CA ARG A 59 -5.85 6.52 -8.76
C ARG A 59 -4.82 5.43 -9.11
N TRP A 60 -3.65 5.84 -9.58
CA TRP A 60 -2.54 4.94 -9.86
C TRP A 60 -1.46 5.11 -8.81
N VAL A 61 -1.10 4.02 -8.13
CA VAL A 61 0.04 3.94 -7.22
C VAL A 61 1.13 3.09 -7.84
N GLN A 62 2.38 3.55 -7.77
CA GLN A 62 3.54 2.73 -8.14
C GLN A 62 4.07 2.02 -6.89
N ILE A 63 4.23 0.70 -7.00
CA ILE A 63 4.63 -0.15 -5.89
C ILE A 63 5.91 -0.86 -6.27
N LYS A 64 6.92 -0.76 -5.41
CA LYS A 64 8.14 -1.55 -5.49
C LYS A 64 8.01 -2.77 -4.57
N CYS A 65 8.33 -3.96 -5.08
CA CYS A 65 8.41 -5.16 -4.23
C CYS A 65 9.66 -5.11 -3.35
N PRO A 66 9.57 -5.29 -2.02
CA PRO A 66 10.73 -5.32 -1.14
C PRO A 66 11.62 -6.55 -1.35
N LYS A 67 11.07 -7.65 -1.92
CA LYS A 67 11.78 -8.92 -2.11
C LYS A 67 12.55 -9.00 -3.44
N CYS A 68 11.92 -8.65 -4.55
CA CYS A 68 12.51 -8.80 -5.89
C CYS A 68 12.67 -7.48 -6.66
N GLU A 69 12.35 -6.35 -6.02
CA GLU A 69 12.49 -4.99 -6.56
C GLU A 69 11.68 -4.69 -7.82
N THR A 70 10.84 -5.61 -8.29
CA THR A 70 9.90 -5.37 -9.40
C THR A 70 8.98 -4.21 -9.05
N VAL A 71 8.84 -3.28 -10.01
CA VAL A 71 7.94 -2.14 -9.91
C VAL A 71 6.67 -2.46 -10.70
N SER A 72 5.51 -2.27 -10.08
CA SER A 72 4.19 -2.44 -10.69
C SER A 72 3.34 -1.20 -10.45
N ALA A 73 2.39 -0.94 -11.35
CA ALA A 73 1.34 0.03 -11.11
C ALA A 73 0.10 -0.70 -10.57
N TRP A 74 -0.52 -0.15 -9.54
CA TRP A 74 -1.77 -0.66 -8.96
C TRP A 74 -2.84 0.43 -9.09
N PHE A 75 -4.05 0.04 -9.47
CA PHE A 75 -5.18 0.95 -9.63
C PHE A 75 -6.07 0.86 -8.40
N GLU A 76 -6.28 1.98 -7.72
CA GLU A 76 -7.30 2.08 -6.68
C GLU A 76 -8.67 2.26 -7.33
N GLU A 77 -9.49 1.22 -7.22
CA GLU A 77 -10.92 1.32 -7.41
C GLU A 77 -11.48 1.98 -6.15
N TYR A 78 -11.86 3.26 -6.25
CA TYR A 78 -12.79 3.83 -5.31
C TYR A 78 -14.16 3.35 -5.77
N ASP A 79 -14.82 2.49 -4.99
CA ASP A 79 -16.25 2.25 -5.19
C ASP A 79 -16.95 3.60 -4.96
N ASP A 80 -17.23 4.32 -6.04
CA ASP A 80 -18.24 5.38 -6.08
C ASP A 80 -19.63 4.72 -5.94
N GLU A 81 -19.87 4.00 -4.83
CA GLU A 81 -21.21 3.62 -4.41
C GLU A 81 -21.78 4.76 -3.57
N ASP A 82 -22.35 5.76 -4.27
CA ASP A 82 -23.67 6.38 -4.03
C ASP A 82 -23.72 7.82 -4.58
N GLU A 83 -23.72 7.95 -5.91
CA GLU A 83 -24.35 9.08 -6.61
C GLU A 83 -25.71 8.58 -7.17
N GLU A 84 -26.79 9.14 -6.61
CA GLU A 84 -28.20 9.11 -7.03
C GLU A 84 -29.01 7.79 -6.95
N SER A 85 -29.97 7.76 -6.01
CA SER A 85 -31.42 7.63 -6.31
C SER A 85 -32.29 8.08 -5.13
#